data_AF-I3NEZ0-F1
#
_entry.id   AF-I3NEZ0-F1
#
_cell.length_a   1.000
_cell.length_b   1.000
_cell.length_c   1.000
_cell.angle_alpha   90.00
_cell.angle_beta   90.00
_cell.angle_gamma   90.00
#
_symmetry.space_group_name_H-M   'P 1'
#
loop_
_entity.id
_entity.type
_entity.pdbx_description
1 polymer ?
#
loop_
_entity_poly.entity_id
_entity_poly.type
_entity_poly.pdbx_seq_one_letter_code
_entity_poly.pdbx_strand_id
1 'polypeptide(L)'
;MSAQPGLWPEVQDTCTSLGLMLSIVLFVGLGRMSARQQLHRPLAHAFALEFLATFQLCCCTHELQLLSAQDSAHPTWTLTLIYFFSLVHGLTLVGTSGNPCGVMMQMMLGGMSPEMGAVRLSSQLVSALCSRYCVSALWNLGLTKYHFSERNLACKNPINSDLPQAIITEAICSFIFHSALLQFQEVRTKLRIHLLAALITFLAYAGSITGAVFNPALALSLHFMCFDEAFLQFFIVYWLAPSVGILLMILMFSFFLPWLHNNNTKKE
;
A
#
# COMPACT_ATOMS: atom_id res chain seq x y z
N MET A 1 37.70 -15.55 -18.22
CA MET A 1 36.59 -14.78 -17.63
C MET A 1 35.33 -15.09 -18.42
N SER A 2 34.68 -16.22 -18.12
CA SER A 2 33.43 -16.63 -18.75
C SER A 2 32.27 -15.94 -18.03
N ALA A 3 31.52 -15.11 -18.75
CA ALA A 3 30.26 -14.57 -18.26
C ALA A 3 29.30 -15.72 -17.93
N GLN A 4 28.73 -15.71 -16.72
CA GLN A 4 27.75 -16.71 -16.29
C GLN A 4 26.50 -16.62 -17.18
N PRO A 5 26.09 -17.69 -17.88
CA PRO A 5 24.97 -17.66 -18.84
C PRO A 5 23.59 -17.39 -18.21
N GLY A 6 23.47 -17.43 -16.88
CA GLY A 6 22.21 -17.24 -16.14
C GLY A 6 21.91 -15.82 -15.68
N LEU A 7 22.89 -14.90 -15.66
CA LEU A 7 22.72 -13.55 -15.11
C LEU A 7 21.95 -12.61 -16.07
N TRP A 8 22.13 -12.80 -17.37
CA TRP A 8 21.52 -11.95 -18.41
C TRP A 8 19.99 -12.04 -18.49
N PRO A 9 19.39 -13.25 -18.48
CA PRO A 9 17.93 -13.39 -18.50
C PRO A 9 17.24 -12.80 -17.26
N GLU A 10 17.83 -12.95 -16.08
CA GLU A 10 17.26 -12.43 -14.82
C GLU A 10 17.33 -10.90 -14.73
N VAL A 11 18.44 -10.31 -15.20
CA VAL A 11 18.58 -8.86 -15.35
C VAL A 11 17.56 -8.32 -16.36
N GLN A 12 17.35 -9.03 -17.49
CA GLN A 12 16.37 -8.65 -18.49
C GLN A 12 14.92 -8.70 -17.96
N ASP A 13 14.56 -9.76 -17.22
CA ASP A 13 13.25 -9.89 -16.58
C ASP A 13 13.03 -8.74 -15.58
N THR A 14 14.04 -8.43 -14.76
CA THR A 14 14.01 -7.31 -13.80
C THR A 14 13.82 -5.97 -14.51
N CYS A 15 14.60 -5.69 -15.55
CA CYS A 15 14.48 -4.47 -16.35
C CYS A 15 13.09 -4.32 -16.98
N THR A 16 12.50 -5.43 -17.43
CA THR A 16 11.16 -5.43 -18.05
C THR A 16 10.08 -5.07 -17.04
N SER A 17 10.08 -5.68 -15.85
CA SER A 17 9.17 -5.32 -14.75
C SER A 17 9.36 -3.87 -14.30
N LEU A 18 10.60 -3.40 -14.12
CA LEU A 18 10.87 -2.00 -13.76
C LEU A 18 10.39 -1.03 -14.85
N GLY A 19 10.56 -1.37 -16.12
CA GLY A 19 10.05 -0.60 -17.25
C GLY A 19 8.53 -0.53 -17.30
N LEU A 20 7.85 -1.63 -16.97
CA LEU A 20 6.39 -1.67 -16.84
C LEU A 20 5.91 -0.79 -15.68
N MET A 21 6.54 -0.89 -14.51
CA MET A 21 6.23 -0.04 -13.35
C MET A 21 6.44 1.44 -13.68
N LEU A 22 7.54 1.79 -14.34
CA LEU A 22 7.78 3.16 -14.81
C LEU A 22 6.67 3.64 -15.76
N SER A 23 6.26 2.79 -16.70
CA SER A 23 5.18 3.11 -17.65
C SER A 23 3.86 3.38 -16.94
N ILE A 24 3.53 2.57 -15.93
CA ILE A 24 2.34 2.78 -15.08
C ILE A 24 2.42 4.11 -14.34
N VAL A 25 3.57 4.43 -13.73
CA VAL A 25 3.78 5.69 -13.00
C VAL A 25 3.63 6.90 -13.92
N LEU A 26 4.18 6.85 -15.14
CA LEU A 26 4.06 7.93 -16.12
C LEU A 26 2.62 8.08 -16.60
N PHE A 27 1.94 6.98 -16.92
CA PHE A 27 0.54 6.99 -17.35
C PHE A 27 -0.38 7.56 -16.27
N VAL A 28 -0.21 7.14 -15.02
CA VAL A 28 -0.95 7.68 -13.88
C VAL A 28 -0.62 9.16 -13.67
N GLY A 29 0.65 9.55 -13.77
CA GLY A 29 1.07 10.95 -13.69
C GLY A 29 0.33 11.83 -14.69
N LEU A 30 0.28 11.41 -15.96
CA LEU A 30 -0.48 12.10 -17.01
C LEU A 30 -1.98 12.12 -16.70
N GLY A 31 -2.56 10.99 -16.30
CA GLY A 31 -3.97 10.91 -15.91
C GLY A 31 -4.32 11.87 -14.77
N ARG A 32 -3.46 11.98 -13.75
CA ARG A 32 -3.65 12.89 -12.62
C ARG A 32 -3.54 14.35 -13.05
N MET A 33 -2.61 14.68 -13.96
CA MET A 33 -2.51 16.02 -14.54
C MET A 33 -3.79 16.39 -15.30
N SER A 34 -4.27 15.50 -16.17
CA SER A 34 -5.52 15.71 -16.92
C SER A 34 -6.72 15.85 -16.00
N ALA A 35 -6.87 14.97 -15.00
CA ALA A 35 -7.96 15.03 -14.02
C ALA A 35 -7.95 16.35 -13.24
N ARG A 36 -6.75 16.86 -12.88
CA ARG A 36 -6.61 18.15 -12.19
C ARG A 36 -7.05 19.33 -13.05
N GLN A 37 -6.85 19.25 -14.35
CA GLN A 37 -7.21 20.32 -15.29
C GLN A 37 -8.69 20.27 -15.68
N GLN A 38 -9.26 19.08 -15.83
CA GLN A 38 -10.58 18.88 -16.46
C GLN A 38 -11.72 18.63 -15.46
N LEU A 39 -11.45 18.10 -14.26
CA LEU A 39 -12.50 17.78 -13.29
C LEU A 39 -12.64 18.89 -12.26
N HIS A 40 -13.71 19.68 -12.40
CA HIS A 40 -14.03 20.78 -11.49
C HIS A 40 -14.98 20.39 -10.36
N ARG A 41 -15.72 19.27 -10.48
CA ARG A 41 -16.61 18.79 -9.41
C ARG A 41 -15.78 18.13 -8.30
N PRO A 42 -15.85 18.58 -7.03
CA PRO A 42 -14.98 18.08 -5.95
C PRO A 42 -15.01 16.57 -5.76
N LEU A 43 -16.19 15.95 -5.79
CA LEU A 43 -16.34 14.50 -5.61
C LEU A 43 -15.76 13.72 -6.79
N ALA A 44 -16.04 14.13 -8.03
CA ALA A 44 -15.49 13.47 -9.22
C ALA A 44 -13.96 13.62 -9.29
N HIS A 45 -13.45 14.80 -8.93
CA HIS A 45 -12.02 15.06 -8.83
C HIS A 45 -11.36 14.18 -7.78
N ALA A 46 -11.93 14.08 -6.57
CA ALA A 46 -11.42 13.22 -5.51
C ALA A 46 -11.45 11.74 -5.89
N PHE A 47 -12.54 11.28 -6.51
CA PHE A 47 -12.64 9.92 -7.04
C PHE A 47 -11.53 9.65 -8.07
N ALA A 48 -11.41 10.47 -9.11
CA ALA A 48 -10.41 10.24 -10.16
C ALA A 48 -8.97 10.22 -9.61
N LEU A 49 -8.63 11.14 -8.71
CA LEU A 49 -7.30 11.18 -8.12
C LEU A 49 -7.02 9.98 -7.20
N GLU A 50 -7.95 9.61 -6.32
CA GLU A 50 -7.78 8.41 -5.48
C GLU A 50 -7.69 7.14 -6.33
N PHE A 51 -8.54 7.01 -7.35
CA PHE A 51 -8.54 5.86 -8.26
C PHE A 51 -7.16 5.71 -8.90
N LEU A 52 -6.65 6.78 -9.51
CA LEU A 52 -5.35 6.77 -10.17
C LEU A 52 -4.20 6.47 -9.19
N ALA A 53 -4.28 7.00 -7.97
CA ALA A 53 -3.26 6.75 -6.94
C ALA A 53 -3.25 5.29 -6.48
N THR A 54 -4.40 4.75 -6.12
CA THR A 54 -4.52 3.35 -5.71
C THR A 54 -4.17 2.41 -6.85
N PHE A 55 -4.46 2.79 -8.10
CA PHE A 55 -4.16 1.98 -9.28
C PHE A 55 -2.65 1.84 -9.47
N GLN A 56 -1.93 2.97 -9.43
CA GLN A 56 -0.47 2.97 -9.49
C GLN A 56 0.13 2.15 -8.34
N LEU A 57 -0.34 2.38 -7.11
CA LEU A 57 0.12 1.66 -5.93
C LEU A 57 -0.05 0.14 -6.11
N CYS A 58 -1.25 -0.31 -6.43
CA CYS A 58 -1.54 -1.74 -6.55
C CYS A 58 -0.79 -2.39 -7.73
N CYS A 59 -0.81 -1.78 -8.93
CA CYS A 59 -0.12 -2.34 -10.10
C CYS A 59 1.41 -2.43 -9.86
N CYS A 60 2.01 -1.41 -9.25
CA CYS A 60 3.43 -1.46 -8.90
C CYS A 60 3.71 -2.54 -7.85
N THR A 61 2.88 -2.66 -6.81
CA THR A 61 3.10 -3.68 -5.78
C THR A 61 2.97 -5.11 -6.33
N HIS A 62 2.10 -5.36 -7.32
CA HIS A 62 2.04 -6.66 -8.02
C HIS A 62 3.36 -7.00 -8.71
N GLU A 63 3.97 -6.07 -9.44
CA GLU A 63 5.30 -6.26 -10.04
C GLU A 63 6.40 -6.39 -8.98
N LEU A 64 6.30 -5.65 -7.87
CA LEU A 64 7.25 -5.74 -6.77
C LEU A 64 7.23 -7.13 -6.11
N GLN A 65 6.03 -7.72 -5.90
CA GLN A 65 5.89 -9.10 -5.43
C GLN A 65 6.40 -10.13 -6.44
N LEU A 66 6.38 -9.80 -7.74
CA LEU A 66 6.99 -10.62 -8.76
C LEU A 66 8.52 -10.61 -8.64
N LEU A 67 9.12 -9.42 -8.53
CA LEU A 67 10.56 -9.25 -8.37
C LEU A 67 11.07 -9.84 -7.06
N SER A 68 10.31 -9.71 -5.96
CA SER A 68 10.71 -10.27 -4.67
C SER A 68 10.74 -11.80 -4.64
N ALA A 69 10.00 -12.46 -5.53
CA ALA A 69 9.99 -13.91 -5.64
C ALA A 69 11.20 -14.47 -6.41
N GLN A 70 12.00 -13.61 -7.07
CA GLN A 70 13.17 -14.03 -7.86
C GLN A 70 14.39 -14.29 -6.97
N ASP A 71 14.62 -13.45 -5.95
CA ASP A 71 15.73 -13.58 -5.01
C ASP A 71 15.22 -13.67 -3.56
N SER A 72 14.71 -14.85 -3.18
CA SER A 72 14.25 -15.11 -1.81
C SER A 72 15.40 -15.30 -0.81
N ALA A 73 16.65 -15.42 -1.28
CA ALA A 73 17.81 -15.69 -0.44
C ALA A 73 18.37 -14.40 0.19
N HIS A 74 18.25 -13.26 -0.50
CA HIS A 74 18.75 -11.97 -0.02
C HIS A 74 17.65 -10.89 -0.05
N PRO A 75 16.99 -10.58 1.09
CA PRO A 75 15.90 -9.62 1.11
C PRO A 75 16.35 -8.17 0.82
N THR A 76 17.66 -7.89 0.77
CA THR A 76 18.22 -6.55 0.55
C THR A 76 17.74 -5.91 -0.75
N TRP A 77 17.66 -6.66 -1.84
CA TRP A 77 17.17 -6.16 -3.12
C TRP A 77 15.67 -5.81 -3.04
N THR A 78 14.86 -6.72 -2.53
CA THR A 78 13.41 -6.51 -2.30
C THR A 78 13.16 -5.28 -1.43
N LEU A 79 13.89 -5.13 -0.31
CA LEU A 79 13.77 -3.99 0.58
C LEU A 79 14.19 -2.68 -0.09
N THR A 80 15.24 -2.72 -0.91
CA THR A 80 15.68 -1.55 -1.71
C THR A 80 14.58 -1.12 -2.67
N LEU A 81 13.93 -2.07 -3.33
CA LEU A 81 12.81 -1.78 -4.23
C LEU A 81 11.58 -1.28 -3.47
N ILE A 82 11.23 -1.85 -2.31
CA ILE A 82 10.14 -1.36 -1.46
C ILE A 82 10.40 0.10 -1.06
N TYR A 83 11.62 0.41 -0.61
CA TYR A 83 12.00 1.78 -0.26
C TYR A 83 11.86 2.72 -1.45
N PHE A 84 12.46 2.35 -2.58
CA PHE A 84 12.47 3.16 -3.79
C PHE A 84 11.05 3.44 -4.30
N PHE A 85 10.21 2.41 -4.44
CA PHE A 85 8.84 2.60 -4.91
C PHE A 85 7.96 3.30 -3.88
N SER A 86 8.20 3.13 -2.58
CA SER A 86 7.55 3.96 -1.54
C SER A 86 7.88 5.45 -1.71
N LEU A 87 9.13 5.80 -2.07
CA LEU A 87 9.48 7.19 -2.42
C LEU A 87 8.74 7.66 -3.68
N VAL A 88 8.72 6.84 -4.75
CA VAL A 88 8.02 7.17 -5.99
C VAL A 88 6.54 7.43 -5.71
N HIS A 89 5.88 6.58 -4.93
CA HIS A 89 4.48 6.77 -4.53
C HIS A 89 4.31 8.04 -3.69
N GLY A 90 5.16 8.28 -2.70
CA GLY A 90 5.12 9.50 -1.88
C GLY A 90 5.31 10.80 -2.67
N LEU A 91 6.09 10.77 -3.76
CA LEU A 91 6.34 11.91 -4.64
C LEU A 91 5.23 12.13 -5.68
N THR A 92 4.65 11.05 -6.20
CA THR A 92 3.69 11.11 -7.33
C THR A 92 2.22 11.17 -6.88
N LEU A 93 1.92 10.61 -5.71
CA LEU A 93 0.55 10.44 -5.20
C LEU A 93 0.17 11.47 -4.13
N VAL A 94 0.80 12.65 -4.16
CA VAL A 94 0.50 13.74 -3.21
C VAL A 94 -0.98 14.14 -3.29
N GLY A 95 -1.62 14.28 -2.13
CA GLY A 95 -3.02 14.70 -1.98
C GLY A 95 -4.04 13.55 -1.94
N THR A 96 -3.57 12.31 -2.07
CA THR A 96 -4.40 11.10 -2.03
C THR A 96 -3.94 10.16 -0.91
N SER A 97 -4.86 9.36 -0.37
CA SER A 97 -4.60 8.43 0.71
C SER A 97 -4.13 7.08 0.20
N GLY A 98 -4.76 6.55 -0.86
CA GLY A 98 -4.45 5.22 -1.40
C GLY A 98 -4.63 4.05 -0.42
N ASN A 99 -5.22 4.30 0.76
CA ASN A 99 -5.38 3.38 1.87
C ASN A 99 -6.70 3.67 2.61
N PRO A 100 -7.63 2.70 2.69
CA PRO A 100 -8.89 2.86 3.42
C PRO A 100 -8.72 3.29 4.88
N CYS A 101 -7.70 2.79 5.57
CA CYS A 101 -7.43 3.16 6.97
C CYS A 101 -7.08 4.65 7.11
N GLY A 102 -6.38 5.22 6.13
CA GLY A 102 -6.08 6.65 6.10
C GLY A 102 -7.33 7.51 5.90
N VAL A 103 -8.27 7.06 5.06
CA VAL A 103 -9.56 7.75 4.86
C VAL A 103 -10.42 7.67 6.12
N MET A 104 -10.52 6.48 6.73
CA MET A 104 -11.24 6.29 7.98
C MET A 104 -10.67 7.15 9.11
N MET A 105 -9.35 7.18 9.26
CA MET A 105 -8.65 8.03 10.23
C MET A 105 -9.03 9.52 10.03
N GLN A 106 -9.00 10.02 8.80
CA GLN A 106 -9.35 11.42 8.51
C GLN A 106 -10.81 11.73 8.82
N MET A 107 -11.73 10.80 8.54
CA MET A 107 -13.14 10.97 8.92
C MET A 107 -13.32 10.99 10.44
N MET A 108 -12.67 10.07 11.17
CA MET A 108 -12.80 9.94 12.63
C MET A 108 -12.20 11.13 13.38
N LEU A 109 -11.13 11.72 12.85
CA LEU A 109 -10.52 12.93 13.40
C LEU A 109 -11.21 14.22 12.95
N GLY A 110 -12.28 14.14 12.16
CA GLY A 110 -13.02 15.31 11.64
C GLY A 110 -12.32 16.06 10.50
N GLY A 111 -11.24 15.53 9.95
CA GLY A 111 -10.51 16.09 8.81
C GLY A 111 -11.17 15.84 7.44
N MET A 112 -12.21 15.01 7.38
CA MET A 112 -12.93 14.69 6.13
C MET A 112 -14.41 14.43 6.40
N SER A 113 -15.29 14.95 5.53
CA SER A 113 -16.73 14.65 5.60
C SER A 113 -17.01 13.17 5.24
N PRO A 114 -18.06 12.55 5.81
CA PRO A 114 -18.42 11.16 5.49
C PRO A 114 -18.72 10.94 4.00
N GLU A 115 -19.33 11.90 3.33
CA GLU A 115 -19.62 11.83 1.88
C GLU A 115 -18.33 11.77 1.05
N MET A 116 -17.38 12.68 1.31
CA MET A 116 -16.08 12.66 0.64
C MET A 116 -15.32 11.35 0.96
N GLY A 117 -15.39 10.90 2.21
CA GLY A 117 -14.82 9.63 2.64
C GLY A 117 -15.37 8.43 1.87
N ALA A 118 -16.70 8.34 1.71
CA ALA A 118 -17.34 7.27 0.95
C ALA A 118 -16.91 7.27 -0.53
N VAL A 119 -16.78 8.45 -1.14
CA VAL A 119 -16.29 8.59 -2.52
C VAL A 119 -14.83 8.12 -2.64
N ARG A 120 -13.96 8.49 -1.71
CA ARG A 120 -12.56 8.04 -1.73
C ARG A 120 -12.42 6.54 -1.45
N LEU A 121 -13.18 6.00 -0.49
CA LEU A 121 -13.20 4.56 -0.19
C LEU A 121 -13.68 3.74 -1.39
N SER A 122 -14.81 4.11 -1.98
CA SER A 122 -15.32 3.42 -3.18
C SER A 122 -14.33 3.47 -4.33
N SER A 123 -13.70 4.64 -4.55
CA SER A 123 -12.64 4.80 -5.53
C SER A 123 -11.46 3.85 -5.32
N GLN A 124 -10.99 3.70 -4.07
CA GLN A 124 -9.88 2.81 -3.74
C GLN A 124 -10.23 1.34 -3.99
N LEU A 125 -11.47 0.92 -3.71
CA LEU A 125 -11.92 -0.46 -3.94
C LEU A 125 -12.09 -0.77 -5.43
N VAL A 126 -12.73 0.12 -6.18
CA VAL A 126 -12.86 -0.04 -7.64
C VAL A 126 -11.47 -0.08 -8.27
N SER A 127 -10.56 0.80 -7.84
CA SER A 127 -9.18 0.80 -8.31
C SER A 127 -8.42 -0.48 -7.96
N ALA A 128 -8.59 -1.03 -6.76
CA ALA A 128 -7.95 -2.27 -6.35
C ALA A 128 -8.35 -3.42 -7.29
N LEU A 129 -9.64 -3.54 -7.60
CA LEU A 129 -10.14 -4.54 -8.55
C LEU A 129 -9.62 -4.29 -9.97
N CYS A 130 -9.74 -3.05 -10.48
CA CYS A 130 -9.24 -2.70 -11.81
C CYS A 130 -7.74 -2.94 -11.97
N SER A 131 -6.93 -2.63 -10.96
CA SER A 131 -5.48 -2.87 -10.98
C SER A 131 -5.16 -4.36 -11.13
N ARG A 132 -5.90 -5.24 -10.43
CA ARG A 132 -5.73 -6.68 -10.55
C ARG A 132 -6.05 -7.18 -11.97
N TYR A 133 -7.16 -6.75 -12.55
CA TYR A 133 -7.51 -7.14 -13.92
C TYR A 133 -6.48 -6.61 -14.92
N CYS A 134 -6.01 -5.37 -14.75
CA CYS A 134 -4.96 -4.78 -15.59
C CYS A 134 -3.67 -5.60 -15.52
N VAL A 135 -3.17 -5.90 -14.32
CA VAL A 135 -1.95 -6.70 -14.13
C VAL A 135 -2.13 -8.10 -14.72
N SER A 136 -3.28 -8.75 -14.53
CA SER A 136 -3.56 -10.05 -15.14
C SER A 136 -3.50 -9.99 -16.67
N ALA A 137 -4.08 -8.96 -17.27
CA ALA A 137 -4.03 -8.74 -18.72
C ALA A 137 -2.59 -8.45 -19.21
N LEU A 138 -1.82 -7.64 -18.48
CA LEU A 138 -0.43 -7.34 -18.79
C LEU A 138 0.45 -8.60 -18.68
N TRP A 139 0.24 -9.43 -17.66
CA TRP A 139 0.97 -10.68 -17.50
C TRP A 139 0.63 -11.70 -18.57
N ASN A 140 -0.59 -11.68 -19.13
CA ASN A 140 -0.92 -12.52 -20.28
C ASN A 140 -0.13 -12.20 -21.56
N LEU A 141 0.53 -11.03 -21.62
CA LEU A 141 1.41 -10.70 -22.72
C LEU A 141 2.75 -11.47 -22.67
N GLY A 142 3.07 -12.13 -21.55
CA GLY A 142 4.26 -12.97 -21.43
C GLY A 142 5.59 -12.21 -21.61
N LEU A 143 5.65 -10.94 -21.19
CA LEU A 143 6.83 -10.09 -21.39
C LEU A 143 8.06 -10.60 -20.64
N THR A 144 7.86 -11.38 -19.56
CA THR A 144 8.89 -12.09 -18.80
C THR A 144 8.45 -13.53 -18.55
N LYS A 145 9.37 -14.42 -18.18
CA LYS A 145 9.04 -15.81 -17.80
C LYS A 145 8.13 -15.90 -16.56
N TYR A 146 8.03 -14.82 -15.78
CA TYR A 146 7.19 -14.73 -14.58
C TYR A 146 5.81 -14.11 -14.85
N HIS A 147 5.60 -13.54 -16.05
CA HIS A 147 4.34 -12.97 -16.49
C HIS A 147 3.46 -14.06 -17.10
N PHE A 148 2.62 -14.69 -16.28
CA PHE A 148 1.61 -15.66 -16.73
C PHE A 148 0.34 -15.57 -15.87
N SER A 149 -0.83 -15.72 -16.48
CA SER A 149 -2.14 -15.49 -15.83
C SER A 149 -2.41 -16.39 -14.64
N GLU A 150 -2.00 -17.66 -14.71
CA GLU A 150 -2.29 -18.64 -13.65
C GLU A 150 -1.75 -18.22 -12.28
N ARG A 151 -0.72 -17.36 -12.26
CA ARG A 151 -0.19 -16.72 -11.04
C ARG A 151 -1.26 -15.95 -10.25
N ASN A 152 -2.26 -15.42 -10.95
CA ASN A 152 -3.37 -14.66 -10.40
C ASN A 152 -4.66 -15.48 -10.23
N LEU A 153 -4.68 -16.75 -10.61
CA LEU A 153 -5.89 -17.56 -10.57
C LEU A 153 -6.02 -18.41 -9.31
N ALA A 154 -4.94 -18.62 -8.56
CA ALA A 154 -4.96 -19.36 -7.30
C ALA A 154 -4.70 -18.45 -6.10
N CYS A 155 -5.37 -18.72 -4.97
CA CYS A 155 -4.98 -18.11 -3.71
C CYS A 155 -3.57 -18.55 -3.31
N LYS A 156 -2.67 -17.58 -3.16
CA LYS A 156 -1.37 -17.78 -2.48
C LYS A 156 -1.50 -17.22 -1.08
N ASN A 157 -2.00 -18.03 -0.16
CA ASN A 157 -2.27 -17.60 1.21
C ASN A 157 -0.95 -17.16 1.88
N PRO A 158 -0.76 -15.87 2.21
CA PRO A 158 0.41 -15.42 2.95
C PRO A 158 0.27 -15.71 4.46
N ILE A 159 -0.95 -15.99 4.95
CA ILE A 159 -1.26 -16.33 6.34
C ILE A 159 -0.91 -17.81 6.56
N ASN A 160 0.36 -18.18 6.38
CA ASN A 160 0.86 -19.56 6.55
C ASN A 160 1.23 -19.89 8.01
N SER A 161 1.11 -18.93 8.93
CA SER A 161 1.44 -19.07 10.34
C SER A 161 0.47 -18.26 11.20
N ASP A 162 -0.18 -18.94 12.13
CA ASP A 162 -1.01 -18.44 13.23
C ASP A 162 -1.83 -17.15 12.96
N LEU A 163 -3.13 -17.33 12.69
CA LEU A 163 -4.08 -16.22 12.48
C LEU A 163 -3.99 -15.09 13.53
N PRO A 164 -3.88 -15.37 14.86
CA PRO A 164 -3.59 -14.35 15.86
C PRO A 164 -2.34 -13.52 15.57
N GLN A 165 -1.23 -14.14 15.20
CA GLN A 165 0.02 -13.45 14.87
C GLN A 165 -0.16 -12.53 13.65
N ALA A 166 -0.92 -12.96 12.64
CA ALA A 166 -1.23 -12.14 11.47
C ALA A 166 -2.06 -10.90 11.85
N ILE A 167 -3.09 -11.09 12.68
CA ILE A 167 -3.93 -10.00 13.20
C ILE A 167 -3.09 -8.99 13.98
N ILE A 168 -2.26 -9.46 14.92
CA ILE A 168 -1.41 -8.60 15.74
C ILE A 168 -0.42 -7.81 14.85
N THR A 169 0.18 -8.48 13.87
CA THR A 169 1.15 -7.85 12.95
C THR A 169 0.51 -6.72 12.16
N GLU A 170 -0.64 -6.97 11.51
CA GLU A 170 -1.36 -5.96 10.71
C GLU A 170 -1.89 -4.80 11.57
N ALA A 171 -2.38 -5.08 12.79
CA ALA A 171 -2.82 -4.05 13.72
C ALA A 171 -1.66 -3.16 14.19
N ILE A 172 -0.53 -3.75 14.59
CA ILE A 172 0.66 -3.00 15.04
C ILE A 172 1.26 -2.20 13.89
N CYS A 173 1.42 -2.80 12.70
CA CYS A 173 1.96 -2.08 11.54
C CYS A 173 1.08 -0.88 11.18
N SER A 174 -0.25 -1.07 11.15
CA SER A 174 -1.20 0.00 10.91
C SER A 174 -1.12 1.10 11.97
N PHE A 175 -1.06 0.72 13.26
CA PHE A 175 -0.89 1.67 14.36
C PHE A 175 0.38 2.51 14.18
N ILE A 176 1.54 1.89 13.95
CA ILE A 176 2.83 2.58 13.80
C ILE A 176 2.80 3.49 12.58
N PHE A 177 2.35 2.98 11.42
CA PHE A 177 2.30 3.75 10.18
C PHE A 177 1.41 4.99 10.30
N HIS A 178 0.19 4.84 10.83
CA HIS A 178 -0.74 5.96 10.97
C HIS A 178 -0.35 6.93 12.09
N SER A 179 0.35 6.44 13.14
CA SER A 179 0.99 7.30 14.13
C SER A 179 2.05 8.19 13.49
N ALA A 180 2.92 7.62 12.64
CA ALA A 180 3.92 8.38 11.90
C ALA A 180 3.29 9.38 10.92
N LEU A 181 2.20 9.01 10.24
CA LEU A 181 1.45 9.95 9.39
C LEU A 181 0.91 11.15 10.16
N LEU A 182 0.45 10.96 11.40
CA LEU A 182 -0.02 12.06 12.26
C LEU A 182 1.14 12.90 12.78
N GLN A 183 2.20 12.27 13.28
CA GLN A 183 3.33 12.96 13.90
C GLN A 183 4.22 13.70 12.89
N PHE A 184 4.33 13.21 11.66
CA PHE A 184 5.15 13.84 10.64
C PHE A 184 4.42 14.94 9.84
N GLN A 185 3.21 15.36 10.24
CA GLN A 185 2.48 16.44 9.54
C GLN A 185 3.32 17.72 9.43
N GLU A 186 4.00 18.10 10.51
CA GLU A 186 4.83 19.31 10.62
C GLU A 186 6.25 19.15 10.02
N VAL A 187 6.63 17.92 9.66
CA VAL A 187 7.94 17.66 9.05
C VAL A 187 7.93 18.09 7.59
N ARG A 188 9.02 18.74 7.14
CA ARG A 188 9.20 19.14 5.73
C ARG A 188 8.86 18.01 4.78
N THR A 189 8.01 18.28 3.78
CA THR A 189 7.42 17.28 2.89
C THR A 189 8.42 16.31 2.28
N LYS A 190 9.58 16.79 1.79
CA LYS A 190 10.63 15.94 1.23
C LYS A 190 11.16 14.93 2.25
N LEU A 191 11.49 15.40 3.46
CA LEU A 191 11.98 14.54 4.53
C LEU A 191 10.89 13.57 5.01
N ARG A 192 9.64 14.05 5.14
CA ARG A 192 8.48 13.22 5.49
C ARG A 192 8.32 12.03 4.55
N ILE A 193 8.47 12.23 3.24
CA ILE A 193 8.39 11.14 2.25
C ILE A 193 9.49 10.11 2.48
N HIS A 194 10.73 10.53 2.74
CA HIS A 194 11.83 9.61 3.05
C HIS A 194 11.61 8.84 4.36
N LEU A 195 11.12 9.51 5.41
CA LEU A 195 10.83 8.87 6.70
C LEU A 195 9.72 7.82 6.56
N LEU A 196 8.64 8.14 5.84
CA LEU A 196 7.55 7.19 5.62
C LEU A 196 7.99 6.02 4.73
N ALA A 197 8.79 6.26 3.69
CA ALA A 197 9.34 5.19 2.85
C ALA A 197 10.27 4.25 3.65
N ALA A 198 11.14 4.80 4.48
CA ALA A 198 11.99 4.03 5.38
C ALA A 198 11.15 3.20 6.38
N LEU A 199 10.10 3.81 6.94
CA LEU A 199 9.19 3.13 7.85
C LEU A 199 8.43 1.98 7.16
N ILE A 200 7.85 2.20 5.99
CA ILE A 200 7.16 1.16 5.20
C ILE A 200 8.13 0.00 4.94
N THR A 201 9.37 0.30 4.56
CA THR A 201 10.40 -0.70 4.30
C THR A 201 10.74 -1.51 5.56
N PHE A 202 10.88 -0.82 6.70
CA PHE A 202 11.12 -1.47 7.99
C PHE A 202 9.94 -2.37 8.41
N LEU A 203 8.71 -1.88 8.27
CA LEU A 203 7.50 -2.66 8.61
C LEU A 203 7.35 -3.87 7.68
N ALA A 204 7.63 -3.74 6.38
CA ALA A 204 7.63 -4.84 5.43
C ALA A 204 8.68 -5.92 5.79
N TYR A 205 9.86 -5.51 6.26
CA TYR A 205 10.87 -6.43 6.76
C TYR A 205 10.41 -7.14 8.05
N ALA A 206 9.96 -6.37 9.03
CA ALA A 206 9.59 -6.86 10.36
C ALA A 206 8.32 -7.72 10.36
N GLY A 207 7.35 -7.41 9.51
CA GLY A 207 6.08 -8.11 9.37
C GLY A 207 6.00 -9.01 8.14
N SER A 208 7.14 -9.55 7.70
CA SER A 208 7.26 -10.48 6.55
C SER A 208 6.32 -11.69 6.64
N ILE A 209 5.82 -12.01 7.83
CA ILE A 209 4.86 -13.06 8.13
C ILE A 209 3.49 -12.85 7.44
N THR A 210 3.01 -11.61 7.31
CA THR A 210 1.76 -11.28 6.58
C THR A 210 2.01 -10.55 5.26
N GLY A 211 3.28 -10.21 4.99
CA GLY A 211 3.68 -9.19 4.03
C GLY A 211 3.52 -7.75 4.54
N ALA A 212 3.05 -7.55 5.78
CA ALA A 212 2.77 -6.27 6.43
C ALA A 212 2.10 -5.27 5.48
N VAL A 213 0.84 -5.52 5.13
CA VAL A 213 0.16 -4.74 4.09
C VAL A 213 -0.43 -3.45 4.67
N PHE A 214 -1.06 -3.53 5.85
CA PHE A 214 -1.72 -2.47 6.62
C PHE A 214 -2.56 -1.50 5.77
N ASN A 215 -3.06 -2.00 4.65
CA ASN A 215 -3.79 -1.26 3.62
C ASN A 215 -4.84 -2.19 3.01
N PRO A 216 -6.12 -2.05 3.41
CA PRO A 216 -7.17 -2.95 2.97
C PRO A 216 -7.42 -2.95 1.45
N ALA A 217 -7.23 -1.82 0.77
CA ALA A 217 -7.39 -1.75 -0.69
C ALA A 217 -6.25 -2.48 -1.41
N LEU A 218 -5.01 -2.31 -0.94
CA LEU A 218 -3.87 -3.03 -1.48
C LEU A 218 -4.01 -4.54 -1.24
N ALA A 219 -4.41 -4.95 -0.03
CA ALA A 219 -4.65 -6.35 0.31
C ALA A 219 -5.74 -6.98 -0.58
N LEU A 220 -6.83 -6.25 -0.84
CA LEU A 220 -7.88 -6.69 -1.76
C LEU A 220 -7.34 -6.94 -3.18
N SER A 221 -6.46 -6.05 -3.68
CA SER A 221 -5.87 -6.23 -5.02
C SER A 221 -4.89 -7.41 -5.08
N LEU A 222 -4.05 -7.59 -4.06
CA LEU A 222 -3.03 -8.64 -4.04
C LEU A 222 -3.62 -10.02 -3.77
N HIS A 223 -4.59 -10.12 -2.86
CA HIS A 223 -5.10 -11.38 -2.33
C HIS A 223 -6.55 -11.67 -2.72
N PHE A 224 -7.03 -11.09 -3.82
CA PHE A 224 -8.44 -11.22 -4.25
C PHE A 224 -8.96 -12.66 -4.27
N MET A 225 -8.19 -13.61 -4.83
CA MET A 225 -8.59 -15.03 -4.87
C MET A 225 -8.64 -15.66 -3.48
N CYS A 226 -7.83 -15.18 -2.54
CA CYS A 226 -7.91 -15.63 -1.16
C CYS A 226 -9.09 -15.04 -0.39
N PHE A 227 -9.54 -13.83 -0.75
CA PHE A 227 -10.81 -13.31 -0.24
C PHE A 227 -11.99 -14.13 -0.74
N ASP A 228 -11.91 -14.71 -1.94
CA ASP A 228 -12.93 -15.63 -2.47
C ASP A 228 -12.93 -16.97 -1.70
N GLU A 229 -11.75 -17.58 -1.51
CA GLU A 229 -11.62 -18.87 -0.83
C GLU A 229 -11.81 -18.81 0.70
N ALA A 230 -11.35 -17.73 1.36
CA ALA A 230 -11.27 -17.61 2.82
C ALA A 230 -11.63 -16.20 3.32
N PHE A 231 -12.75 -15.65 2.83
CA PHE A 231 -13.19 -14.27 3.09
C PHE A 231 -13.03 -13.82 4.54
N LEU A 232 -13.55 -14.57 5.51
CA LEU A 232 -13.53 -14.16 6.92
C LEU A 232 -12.10 -14.00 7.46
N GLN A 233 -11.19 -14.90 7.13
CA GLN A 233 -9.81 -14.83 7.62
C GLN A 233 -9.10 -13.59 7.06
N PHE A 234 -9.20 -13.38 5.75
CA PHE A 234 -8.58 -12.23 5.06
C PHE A 234 -9.22 -10.90 5.45
N PHE A 235 -10.54 -10.88 5.66
CA PHE A 235 -11.23 -9.70 6.15
C PHE A 235 -10.80 -9.35 7.59
N ILE A 236 -10.73 -10.33 8.48
CA ILE A 236 -10.24 -10.09 9.85
C ILE A 236 -8.80 -9.55 9.83
N VAL A 237 -7.90 -10.18 9.08
CA VAL A 237 -6.48 -9.83 9.06
C VAL A 237 -6.22 -8.50 8.36
N TYR A 238 -6.80 -8.26 7.18
CA TYR A 238 -6.42 -7.11 6.34
C TYR A 238 -7.40 -5.93 6.39
N TRP A 239 -8.59 -6.10 6.98
CA TRP A 239 -9.55 -5.01 7.18
C TRP A 239 -9.74 -4.66 8.65
N LEU A 240 -10.13 -5.63 9.47
CA LEU A 240 -10.43 -5.36 10.88
C LEU A 240 -9.16 -5.05 11.67
N ALA A 241 -8.09 -5.82 11.52
CA ALA A 241 -6.88 -5.60 12.30
C ALA A 241 -6.23 -4.22 12.02
N PRO A 242 -6.05 -3.76 10.75
CA PRO A 242 -5.57 -2.42 10.47
C PRO A 242 -6.51 -1.33 10.98
N SER A 243 -7.83 -1.58 10.96
CA SER A 243 -8.84 -0.67 11.53
C SER A 243 -8.72 -0.57 13.05
N VAL A 244 -8.43 -1.66 13.76
CA VAL A 244 -8.12 -1.64 15.19
C VAL A 244 -6.84 -0.83 15.44
N GLY A 245 -5.82 -0.98 14.59
CA GLY A 245 -4.58 -0.19 14.67
C GLY A 245 -4.83 1.33 14.63
N ILE A 246 -5.68 1.82 13.72
CA ILE A 246 -6.02 3.26 13.68
C ILE A 246 -6.85 3.69 14.90
N LEU A 247 -7.76 2.84 15.41
CA LEU A 247 -8.54 3.14 16.60
C LEU A 247 -7.66 3.30 17.84
N LEU A 248 -6.70 2.39 18.02
CA LEU A 248 -5.73 2.46 19.11
C LEU A 248 -4.85 3.71 19.00
N MET A 249 -4.45 4.08 17.78
CA MET A 249 -3.68 5.29 17.53
C MET A 249 -4.48 6.54 17.90
N ILE A 250 -5.75 6.64 17.49
CA ILE A 250 -6.63 7.75 17.86
C ILE A 250 -6.84 7.79 19.38
N LEU A 251 -7.08 6.64 20.03
CA LEU A 251 -7.23 6.56 21.48
C LEU A 251 -5.98 7.11 22.19
N MET A 252 -4.79 6.72 21.70
CA MET A 252 -3.52 7.15 22.27
C MET A 252 -3.30 8.66 22.13
N PHE A 253 -3.43 9.22 20.91
CA PHE A 253 -3.09 10.61 20.65
C PHE A 253 -4.18 11.61 21.02
N SER A 254 -5.46 11.26 20.86
CA SER A 254 -6.57 12.18 21.13
C SER A 254 -7.04 12.15 22.58
N PHE A 255 -6.76 11.08 23.33
CA PHE A 255 -7.27 10.93 24.70
C PHE A 255 -6.16 10.67 25.72
N PHE A 256 -5.38 9.59 25.54
CA PHE A 256 -4.44 9.16 26.57
C PHE A 256 -3.30 10.16 26.81
N LEU A 257 -2.62 10.62 25.75
CA LEU A 257 -1.51 11.56 25.87
C LEU A 257 -1.94 12.94 26.40
N PRO A 258 -3.04 13.56 25.91
CA PRO A 258 -3.57 14.80 26.51
C PRO A 258 -3.96 14.64 27.98
N TRP A 259 -4.60 13.52 28.34
CA TRP A 259 -4.95 13.22 29.73
C TRP A 259 -3.71 13.11 30.62
N LEU A 260 -2.67 12.41 30.14
CA LEU A 260 -1.40 12.25 30.86
C LEU A 260 -0.71 13.61 31.07
N HIS A 261 -0.67 14.45 30.04
CA HIS A 261 -0.09 15.79 30.11
C HIS A 261 -0.83 16.66 31.13
N ASN A 262 -2.16 16.69 31.08
CA ASN A 262 -2.99 17.49 32.00
C ASN A 262 -2.89 17.03 33.46
N ASN A 263 -2.59 15.76 33.72
CA ASN A 263 -2.38 15.26 35.08
C ASN A 263 -1.01 15.60 35.64
N ASN A 264 -0.01 15.75 34.77
CA ASN A 264 1.33 16.17 35.18
C ASN A 264 1.38 17.67 35.47
N THR A 265 0.71 18.51 34.67
CA THR A 265 0.64 19.96 34.90
C THR A 265 -0.18 20.36 36.14
N LYS A 266 -1.06 19.49 36.65
CA LYS A 266 -1.79 19.72 37.91
C LYS A 266 -0.99 19.40 39.17
N LYS A 267 0.17 18.75 39.03
CA LYS A 267 1.05 18.36 40.14
C LYS A 267 2.20 19.34 40.39
N GLU A 268 2.41 20.29 39.49
CA GLU A 268 3.31 21.44 39.62
C GLU A 268 2.54 22.66 40.12
#